data_AF-A0A7I7SE37-F1
#
_entry.id   AF-A0A7I7SE37-F1
#
_cell.length_a   1.000
_cell.length_b   1.000
_cell.length_c   1.000
_cell.angle_alpha   90.00
_cell.angle_beta   90.00
_cell.angle_gamma   90.00
#
_symmetry.space_group_name_H-M   'P 1'
#
loop_
_entity.id
_entity.type
_entity.pdbx_description
1 polymer ?
#
loop_
_entity_poly.entity_id
_entity_poly.type
_entity_poly.pdbx_seq_one_letter_code
_entity_poly.pdbx_strand_id
1 'polypeptide(L)'
;MTADNLRPGRGHVPNLTRLNDARQLVATVTDLGGTVPEALSHLIAASDALTAAPKPVDPLAELLDHAAAGKLTAKKFEETASASAQAHVAAAHRNELAARAESGLVERFGKTLLDGAADEILNSLRPQFDKAAKVVTDTLRGVNFDQAHAEFVDTATPEQLSAFQKCKAATATIDRIVDLAGEFGVVGHWPLIAKPEAALVGDPLPISAKSLFTHDAAPASLEQDSQRHRDFTQAVASQRSIQPRHLGMRFSRWLVPGLELVSVAKARENLREWAEQRWDSRNVDSVKARMANPYAAEELTTETQKG
;
A
#
# COMPACT_ATOMS: atom_id res chain seq x y z
N MET A 1 1.61 -25.64 -12.47
CA MET A 1 2.21 -24.33 -12.77
C MET A 1 3.71 -24.49 -12.76
N THR A 2 4.43 -24.08 -13.81
CA THR A 2 5.90 -23.97 -13.75
C THR A 2 6.27 -22.65 -13.07
N ALA A 3 7.38 -22.63 -12.33
CA ALA A 3 7.87 -21.47 -11.57
C ALA A 3 8.07 -20.19 -12.43
N ASP A 4 8.09 -20.31 -13.75
CA ASP A 4 8.25 -19.20 -14.69
C ASP A 4 6.97 -18.33 -14.86
N ASN A 5 5.79 -18.83 -14.46
CA ASN A 5 4.52 -18.08 -14.55
C ASN A 5 4.29 -17.09 -13.39
N LEU A 6 5.25 -16.98 -12.46
CA LEU A 6 5.23 -16.00 -11.35
C LEU A 6 6.23 -14.86 -11.56
N ARG A 7 6.90 -14.80 -12.73
CA ARG A 7 7.61 -13.58 -13.10
C ARG A 7 6.59 -12.44 -13.16
N PRO A 8 6.87 -11.28 -12.54
CA PRO A 8 6.03 -10.11 -12.73
C PRO A 8 5.93 -9.86 -14.24
N GLY A 9 4.74 -10.11 -14.80
CA GLY A 9 4.47 -9.92 -16.21
C GLY A 9 4.87 -8.49 -16.59
N ARG A 10 5.50 -8.33 -17.75
CA ARG A 10 5.77 -7.00 -18.32
C ARG A 10 4.47 -6.19 -18.30
N GLY A 11 4.41 -5.20 -17.43
CA GLY A 11 3.48 -4.08 -17.51
C GLY A 11 2.00 -4.43 -17.41
N HIS A 12 1.54 -4.84 -16.22
CA HIS A 12 0.16 -4.52 -15.84
C HIS A 12 0.20 -3.32 -14.89
N VAL A 13 0.15 -2.12 -15.47
CA VAL A 13 -0.15 -0.89 -14.72
C VAL A 13 -1.59 -0.48 -15.04
N PRO A 14 -2.62 -1.03 -14.36
CA PRO A 14 -3.91 -0.39 -14.30
C PRO A 14 -4.17 0.05 -12.86
N ASN A 15 -3.27 0.85 -12.30
CA ASN A 15 -3.66 1.83 -11.29
C ASN A 15 -3.15 3.17 -11.79
N LEU A 16 -4.01 4.18 -11.71
CA LEU A 16 -3.69 5.57 -12.04
C LEU A 16 -2.74 6.14 -10.97
N THR A 17 -1.63 5.44 -10.71
CA THR A 17 -0.64 5.84 -9.71
C THR A 17 -0.05 7.15 -10.17
N ARG A 18 -0.20 8.17 -9.34
CA ARG A 18 0.31 9.51 -9.57
C ARG A 18 1.51 9.74 -8.70
N LEU A 19 2.26 10.78 -9.02
CA LEU A 19 3.35 11.19 -8.16
C LEU A 19 2.88 11.62 -6.75
N ASN A 20 1.63 12.05 -6.62
CA ASN A 20 1.03 12.32 -5.31
C ASN A 20 1.00 11.06 -4.43
N ASP A 21 0.79 9.88 -5.00
CA ASP A 21 0.80 8.61 -4.25
C ASP A 21 2.21 8.26 -3.78
N ALA A 22 3.24 8.64 -4.54
CA ALA A 22 4.64 8.49 -4.16
C ALA A 22 4.99 9.39 -2.96
N ARG A 23 4.54 10.66 -3.02
CA ARG A 23 4.68 11.61 -1.89
C ARG A 23 3.94 11.11 -0.65
N GLN A 24 2.72 10.60 -0.83
CA GLN A 24 1.93 10.06 0.28
C GLN A 24 2.59 8.84 0.91
N LEU A 25 3.17 7.93 0.11
CA LEU A 25 3.93 6.80 0.63
C LEU A 25 5.11 7.29 1.48
N VAL A 26 5.93 8.20 0.95
CA VAL A 26 7.10 8.76 1.65
C VAL A 26 6.72 9.49 2.94
N ALA A 27 5.65 10.29 2.91
CA ALA A 27 5.12 10.93 4.10
C ALA A 27 4.66 9.89 5.14
N THR A 28 3.94 8.85 4.70
CA THR A 28 3.45 7.80 5.61
C THR A 28 4.59 7.00 6.24
N VAL A 29 5.66 6.67 5.47
CA VAL A 29 6.87 6.04 6.02
C VAL A 29 7.48 6.92 7.12
N THR A 30 7.62 8.22 6.85
CA THR A 30 8.21 9.18 7.80
C THR A 30 7.35 9.36 9.05
N ASP A 31 6.03 9.47 8.89
CA ASP A 31 5.07 9.59 9.99
C ASP A 31 5.03 8.35 10.89
N LEU A 32 5.35 7.18 10.32
CA LEU A 32 5.53 5.94 11.06
C LEU A 32 6.95 5.78 11.61
N GLY A 33 7.81 6.80 11.49
CA GLY A 33 9.18 6.78 11.98
C GLY A 33 10.06 5.75 11.28
N GLY A 34 9.71 5.36 10.05
CA GLY A 34 10.57 4.59 9.17
C GLY A 34 11.58 5.48 8.43
N THR A 35 12.50 4.84 7.72
CA THR A 35 13.51 5.52 6.90
C THR A 35 13.14 5.39 5.43
N VAL A 36 13.11 6.51 4.72
CA VAL A 36 12.84 6.54 3.28
C VAL A 36 14.15 6.33 2.53
N PRO A 37 14.26 5.33 1.65
CA PRO A 37 15.43 5.14 0.79
C PRO A 37 15.76 6.40 -0.03
N GLU A 38 17.03 6.78 -0.09
CA GLU A 38 17.48 8.02 -0.76
C GLU A 38 17.04 8.07 -2.23
N ALA A 39 17.09 6.94 -2.93
CA ALA A 39 16.69 6.86 -4.32
C ALA A 39 15.23 7.30 -4.55
N LEU A 40 14.32 6.98 -3.62
CA LEU A 40 12.93 7.42 -3.70
C LEU A 40 12.79 8.91 -3.42
N SER A 41 13.53 9.41 -2.42
CA SER A 41 13.56 10.84 -2.07
C SER A 41 14.10 11.70 -3.21
N HIS A 42 15.14 11.24 -3.91
CA HIS A 42 15.70 11.93 -5.07
C HIS A 42 14.70 12.03 -6.24
N LEU A 43 13.87 11.01 -6.46
CA LEU A 43 12.84 11.05 -7.51
C LEU A 43 11.74 12.07 -7.19
N ILE A 44 11.34 12.18 -5.92
CA ILE A 44 10.38 13.21 -5.48
C ILE A 44 11.01 14.60 -5.62
N ALA A 45 12.24 14.79 -5.14
CA ALA A 45 12.96 16.05 -5.24
C ALA A 45 13.16 16.48 -6.71
N ALA A 46 13.39 15.54 -7.62
CA ALA A 46 13.49 15.83 -9.05
C ALA A 46 12.17 16.37 -9.61
N SER A 47 11.01 15.83 -9.20
CA SER A 47 9.72 16.40 -9.59
C SER A 47 9.49 17.78 -8.98
N ASP A 48 9.81 17.96 -7.70
CA ASP A 48 9.64 19.25 -7.04
C ASP A 48 10.51 20.32 -7.73
N ALA A 49 11.72 19.97 -8.16
CA ALA A 49 12.57 20.85 -8.97
C ALA A 49 11.97 21.18 -10.36
N LEU A 50 11.31 20.22 -11.01
CA LEU A 50 10.65 20.43 -12.31
C LEU A 50 9.40 21.30 -12.19
N THR A 51 8.68 21.19 -11.08
CA THR A 51 7.40 21.88 -10.85
C THR A 51 7.56 23.21 -10.12
N ALA A 52 8.75 23.48 -9.56
CA ALA A 52 9.07 24.74 -8.92
C ALA A 52 8.85 25.92 -9.87
N ALA A 53 7.86 26.76 -9.52
CA ALA A 53 7.55 27.96 -10.27
C ALA A 53 8.79 28.88 -10.28
N PRO A 54 9.24 29.35 -11.46
CA PRO A 54 10.24 30.40 -11.49
C PRO A 54 9.67 31.65 -10.80
N LYS A 55 10.54 32.41 -10.13
CA LYS A 55 10.16 33.69 -9.53
C LYS A 55 9.55 34.57 -10.62
N PRO A 56 8.31 35.07 -10.48
CA PRO A 56 7.73 35.97 -11.47
C PRO A 56 8.59 37.24 -11.51
N VAL A 57 9.11 37.53 -12.70
CA VAL A 57 9.67 38.84 -13.02
C VAL A 57 8.52 39.64 -13.61
N ASP A 58 8.25 40.83 -13.06
CA ASP A 58 7.29 41.76 -13.66
C ASP A 58 8.05 42.70 -14.60
N PRO A 59 8.15 42.37 -15.90
CA PRO A 59 8.88 43.19 -16.85
C PRO A 59 8.25 44.57 -17.02
N LEU A 60 6.94 44.72 -16.76
CA LEU A 60 6.28 46.01 -16.85
C LEU A 60 6.71 46.92 -15.70
N ALA A 61 6.77 46.40 -14.47
CA ALA A 61 7.30 47.16 -13.34
C ALA A 61 8.74 47.64 -13.59
N GLU A 62 9.61 46.78 -14.12
CA GLU A 62 10.99 47.15 -14.47
C GLU A 62 11.06 48.24 -15.56
N LEU A 63 10.22 48.13 -16.60
CA LEU A 63 10.11 49.15 -17.65
C LEU A 63 9.59 50.48 -17.10
N LEU A 64 8.59 50.45 -16.22
CA LEU A 64 8.03 51.64 -15.57
C LEU A 64 9.05 52.30 -14.65
N ASP A 65 9.83 51.54 -13.88
CA ASP A 65 10.91 52.05 -13.03
C ASP A 65 12.01 52.71 -13.88
N HIS A 66 12.38 52.10 -15.00
CA HIS A 66 13.32 52.70 -15.96
C HIS A 66 12.78 53.97 -16.62
N ALA A 67 11.49 54.01 -16.95
CA ALA A 67 10.83 55.18 -17.51
C ALA A 67 10.78 56.33 -16.48
N ALA A 68 10.35 56.04 -15.25
CA ALA A 68 10.27 57.01 -14.16
C ALA A 68 11.64 57.60 -13.80
N ALA A 69 12.70 56.80 -13.91
CA ALA A 69 14.08 57.26 -13.69
C ALA A 69 14.67 58.03 -14.89
N GLY A 70 13.94 58.24 -15.99
CA GLY A 70 14.47 58.87 -17.22
C GLY A 70 15.56 58.03 -17.90
N LYS A 71 15.61 56.73 -17.60
CA LYS A 71 16.67 55.80 -18.00
C LYS A 71 16.23 54.83 -19.09
N LEU A 72 14.96 54.87 -19.51
CA LEU A 72 14.41 54.01 -20.55
C LEU A 72 14.96 54.43 -21.92
N THR A 73 15.60 53.49 -22.60
CA THR A 73 16.07 53.64 -23.98
C THR A 73 15.47 52.52 -24.83
N ALA A 74 15.44 52.68 -26.15
CA ALA A 74 15.00 51.60 -27.06
C ALA A 74 15.79 50.30 -26.81
N LYS A 75 17.09 50.42 -26.55
CA LYS A 75 17.95 49.27 -26.20
C LYS A 75 17.50 48.56 -24.93
N LYS A 76 17.21 49.29 -23.84
CA LYS A 76 16.73 48.67 -22.59
C LYS A 76 15.34 48.07 -22.73
N PHE A 77 14.47 48.72 -23.50
CA PHE A 77 13.16 48.16 -23.81
C PHE A 77 13.31 46.80 -24.49
N GLU A 78 14.13 46.71 -25.55
CA GLU A 78 14.40 45.44 -26.24
C GLU A 78 15.06 44.39 -25.34
N GLU A 79 16.00 44.80 -24.48
CA GLU A 79 16.63 43.90 -23.50
C GLU A 79 15.62 43.31 -22.51
N THR A 80 14.79 44.14 -21.87
CA THR A 80 13.75 43.70 -20.92
C THR A 80 12.68 42.87 -21.63
N ALA A 81 12.25 43.26 -22.83
CA ALA A 81 11.26 42.52 -23.63
C ALA A 81 11.80 41.14 -24.06
N SER A 82 13.05 41.06 -24.52
CA SER A 82 13.70 39.80 -24.91
C SER A 82 13.89 38.87 -23.71
N ALA A 83 14.38 39.40 -22.57
CA ALA A 83 14.53 38.63 -21.35
C ALA A 83 13.18 38.08 -20.83
N SER A 84 12.13 38.90 -20.89
CA SER A 84 10.77 38.46 -20.55
C SER A 84 10.26 37.35 -21.48
N ALA A 85 10.42 37.51 -22.81
CA ALA A 85 10.01 36.50 -23.78
C ALA A 85 10.75 35.16 -23.56
N GLN A 86 12.06 35.21 -23.32
CA GLN A 86 12.86 34.02 -23.00
C GLN A 86 12.39 33.36 -21.70
N ALA A 87 12.10 34.14 -20.66
CA ALA A 87 11.57 33.61 -19.40
C ALA A 87 10.21 32.93 -19.59
N HIS A 88 9.32 33.51 -20.40
CA HIS A 88 8.03 32.91 -20.75
C HIS A 88 8.19 31.59 -21.51
N VAL A 89 9.05 31.54 -22.52
CA VAL A 89 9.33 30.31 -23.29
C VAL A 89 9.93 29.24 -22.39
N ALA A 90 10.88 29.60 -21.52
CA ALA A 90 11.49 28.67 -20.58
C ALA A 90 10.46 28.11 -19.58
N ALA A 91 9.56 28.96 -19.05
CA ALA A 91 8.49 28.52 -18.16
C ALA A 91 7.51 27.58 -18.85
N ALA A 92 7.09 27.90 -20.08
CA ALA A 92 6.23 27.03 -20.88
C ALA A 92 6.87 25.67 -21.16
N HIS A 93 8.15 25.66 -21.57
CA HIS A 93 8.89 24.43 -21.81
C HIS A 93 9.07 23.60 -20.53
N ARG A 94 9.35 24.23 -19.39
CA ARG A 94 9.41 23.53 -18.10
C ARG A 94 8.09 22.86 -17.75
N ASN A 95 6.96 23.54 -17.94
CA ASN A 95 5.63 22.96 -17.67
C ASN A 95 5.34 21.74 -18.57
N GLU A 96 5.68 21.84 -19.85
CA GLU A 96 5.57 20.72 -20.79
C GLU A 96 6.47 19.54 -20.40
N LEU A 97 7.72 19.82 -20.01
CA LEU A 97 8.66 18.81 -19.54
C LEU A 97 8.16 18.15 -18.26
N ALA A 98 7.65 18.92 -17.29
CA ALA A 98 7.10 18.41 -16.05
C ALA A 98 5.90 17.48 -16.31
N ALA A 99 4.98 17.88 -17.19
CA ALA A 99 3.83 17.06 -17.58
C ALA A 99 4.24 15.73 -18.24
N ARG A 100 5.31 15.73 -19.05
CA ARG A 100 5.85 14.51 -19.67
C ARG A 100 6.68 13.66 -18.71
N ALA A 101 7.37 14.29 -17.76
CA ALA A 101 8.26 13.61 -16.84
C ALA A 101 7.52 12.84 -15.75
N GLU A 102 6.28 13.21 -15.42
CA GLU A 102 5.53 12.58 -14.33
C GLU A 102 5.43 11.06 -14.49
N SER A 103 5.03 10.57 -15.67
CA SER A 103 4.91 9.13 -15.92
C SER A 103 6.24 8.40 -15.77
N GLY A 104 7.33 8.98 -16.32
CA GLY A 104 8.67 8.40 -16.21
C GLY A 104 9.21 8.39 -14.78
N LEU A 105 8.88 9.41 -13.97
CA LEU A 105 9.24 9.46 -12.55
C LEU A 105 8.46 8.43 -11.73
N VAL A 106 7.16 8.29 -11.98
CA VAL A 106 6.31 7.27 -11.33
C VAL A 106 6.77 5.86 -11.69
N GLU A 107 7.04 5.59 -12.97
CA GLU A 107 7.57 4.30 -13.43
C GLU A 107 8.91 4.00 -12.74
N ARG A 108 9.82 4.98 -12.69
CA ARG A 108 11.11 4.82 -12.02
C ARG A 108 10.96 4.59 -10.53
N PHE A 109 10.03 5.27 -9.86
CA PHE A 109 9.74 5.09 -8.44
C PHE A 109 9.24 3.67 -8.16
N GLY A 110 8.27 3.19 -8.95
CA GLY A 110 7.76 1.82 -8.85
C GLY A 110 8.84 0.76 -9.10
N LYS A 111 9.71 0.98 -10.08
CA LYS A 111 10.86 0.10 -10.33
C LYS A 111 11.85 0.10 -9.16
N THR A 112 12.16 1.27 -8.60
CA THR A 112 13.04 1.36 -7.42
C THR A 112 12.46 0.62 -6.21
N LEU A 113 11.15 0.68 -6.00
CA LEU A 113 10.46 -0.16 -5.00
C LEU A 113 10.63 -1.65 -5.29
N LEU A 114 10.41 -2.06 -6.54
CA LEU A 114 10.56 -3.44 -6.99
C LEU A 114 11.99 -3.99 -6.83
N ASP A 115 12.99 -3.13 -7.04
CA ASP A 115 14.42 -3.45 -6.98
C ASP A 115 14.97 -3.50 -5.53
N GLY A 116 14.12 -3.38 -4.51
CA GLY A 116 14.48 -3.63 -3.10
C GLY A 116 14.13 -2.50 -2.13
N ALA A 117 13.83 -1.29 -2.62
CA ALA A 117 13.55 -0.16 -1.73
C ALA A 117 12.29 -0.38 -0.86
N ALA A 118 11.33 -1.18 -1.31
CA ALA A 118 10.18 -1.55 -0.49
C ALA A 118 10.57 -2.40 0.72
N ASP A 119 11.50 -3.35 0.57
CA ASP A 119 12.01 -4.16 1.68
C ASP A 119 12.86 -3.31 2.64
N GLU A 120 13.62 -2.33 2.15
CA GLU A 120 14.30 -1.36 3.01
C GLU A 120 13.32 -0.57 3.89
N ILE A 121 12.20 -0.10 3.31
CA ILE A 121 11.12 0.55 4.05
C ILE A 121 10.56 -0.38 5.12
N LEU A 122 10.16 -1.61 4.76
CA LEU A 122 9.58 -2.57 5.70
C LEU A 122 10.56 -2.93 6.82
N ASN A 123 11.85 -3.09 6.50
CA ASN A 123 12.89 -3.36 7.49
C ASN A 123 13.11 -2.18 8.44
N SER A 124 12.98 -0.94 7.97
CA SER A 124 13.06 0.24 8.85
C SER A 124 11.89 0.34 9.84
N LEU A 125 10.71 -0.16 9.45
CA LEU A 125 9.49 -0.15 10.28
C LEU A 125 9.40 -1.36 11.23
N ARG A 126 10.10 -2.45 10.92
CA ARG A 126 10.10 -3.71 11.67
C ARG A 126 10.37 -3.54 13.18
N PRO A 127 11.34 -2.73 13.66
CA PRO A 127 11.55 -2.56 15.10
C PRO A 127 10.32 -1.99 15.84
N GLN A 128 9.59 -1.07 15.20
CA GLN A 128 8.39 -0.49 15.80
C GLN A 128 7.22 -1.49 15.78
N PHE A 129 7.10 -2.23 14.68
CA PHE A 129 6.14 -3.32 14.56
C PHE A 129 6.37 -4.37 15.66
N ASP A 130 7.59 -4.88 15.80
CA ASP A 130 7.96 -5.92 16.77
C ASP A 130 7.69 -5.45 18.21
N LYS A 131 7.98 -4.18 18.51
CA LYS A 131 7.66 -3.57 19.80
C LYS A 131 6.15 -3.57 20.07
N ALA A 132 5.34 -3.21 19.07
CA ALA A 132 3.88 -3.21 19.19
C ALA A 132 3.32 -4.64 19.29
N ALA A 133 3.80 -5.57 18.47
CA ALA A 133 3.43 -6.98 18.50
C ALA A 133 3.76 -7.64 19.84
N LYS A 134 4.90 -7.27 20.45
CA LYS A 134 5.28 -7.68 21.81
C LYS A 134 4.28 -7.16 22.85
N VAL A 135 3.87 -5.89 22.78
CA VAL A 135 2.86 -5.33 23.70
C VAL A 135 1.54 -6.09 23.59
N VAL A 136 1.09 -6.40 22.37
CA VAL A 136 -0.10 -7.23 22.15
C VAL A 136 0.07 -8.60 22.79
N THR A 137 1.16 -9.30 22.47
CA THR A 137 1.45 -10.65 22.98
C THR A 137 1.50 -10.68 24.51
N ASP A 138 2.20 -9.72 25.13
CA ASP A 138 2.30 -9.62 26.59
C ASP A 138 0.94 -9.28 27.22
N THR A 139 0.10 -8.48 26.56
CA THR A 139 -1.26 -8.18 27.01
C THR A 139 -2.15 -9.43 26.96
N LEU A 140 -2.08 -10.21 25.89
CA LEU A 140 -2.87 -11.45 25.71
C LEU A 140 -2.56 -12.51 26.78
N ARG A 141 -1.36 -12.49 27.39
CA ARG A 141 -1.01 -13.40 28.50
C ARG A 141 -1.74 -13.08 29.80
N GLY A 142 -2.11 -11.82 30.02
CA GLY A 142 -2.66 -11.34 31.28
C GLY A 142 -4.11 -10.86 31.23
N VAL A 143 -4.64 -10.57 30.04
CA VAL A 143 -5.96 -9.99 29.85
C VAL A 143 -6.86 -10.97 29.10
N ASN A 144 -7.99 -11.33 29.72
CA ASN A 144 -9.02 -12.12 29.05
C ASN A 144 -9.88 -11.24 28.14
N PHE A 145 -9.69 -11.40 26.83
CA PHE A 145 -10.43 -10.64 25.81
C PHE A 145 -11.86 -11.17 25.56
N ASP A 146 -12.18 -12.37 26.05
CA ASP A 146 -13.51 -12.99 25.94
C ASP A 146 -14.48 -12.53 27.05
N GLN A 147 -13.95 -11.99 28.16
CA GLN A 147 -14.75 -11.45 29.25
C GLN A 147 -15.55 -10.21 28.79
N ALA A 148 -16.77 -10.03 29.30
CA ALA A 148 -17.56 -8.82 29.00
C ALA A 148 -16.83 -7.55 29.48
N HIS A 149 -16.95 -6.43 28.74
CA HIS A 149 -16.17 -5.23 29.06
C HIS A 149 -16.48 -4.66 30.45
N ALA A 150 -17.76 -4.61 30.85
CA ALA A 150 -18.17 -4.13 32.17
C ALA A 150 -17.56 -5.00 33.28
N GLU A 151 -17.70 -6.31 33.16
CA GLU A 151 -17.15 -7.27 34.10
C GLU A 151 -15.62 -7.16 34.20
N PHE A 152 -14.93 -7.01 33.06
CA PHE A 152 -13.49 -6.79 33.05
C PHE A 152 -13.08 -5.52 33.79
N VAL A 153 -13.78 -4.39 33.57
CA VAL A 153 -13.46 -3.14 34.27
C VAL A 153 -13.66 -3.27 35.78
N ASP A 154 -14.67 -4.04 36.21
CA ASP A 154 -14.98 -4.25 37.62
C ASP A 154 -13.98 -5.21 38.32
N THR A 155 -13.42 -6.18 37.58
CA THR A 155 -12.55 -7.22 38.16
C THR A 155 -11.07 -7.08 37.85
N ALA A 156 -10.68 -6.24 36.88
CA ALA A 156 -9.31 -6.15 36.41
C ALA A 156 -8.37 -5.51 37.44
N THR A 157 -7.15 -6.04 37.54
CA THR A 157 -6.09 -5.39 38.31
C THR A 157 -5.61 -4.10 37.62
N PRO A 158 -4.97 -3.17 38.34
CA PRO A 158 -4.37 -1.98 37.73
C PRO A 158 -3.40 -2.31 36.58
N GLU A 159 -2.64 -3.40 36.70
CA GLU A 159 -1.71 -3.87 35.67
C GLU A 159 -2.45 -4.35 34.42
N GLN A 160 -3.56 -5.09 34.57
CA GLN A 160 -4.40 -5.54 33.46
C GLN A 160 -5.06 -4.37 32.73
N LEU A 161 -5.57 -3.38 33.47
CA LEU A 161 -6.12 -2.14 32.88
C LEU A 161 -5.04 -1.36 32.12
N SER A 162 -3.84 -1.24 32.69
CA SER A 162 -2.70 -0.59 32.02
C SER A 162 -2.30 -1.33 30.74
N ALA A 163 -2.22 -2.66 30.78
CA ALA A 163 -1.90 -3.48 29.61
C ALA A 163 -2.96 -3.34 28.51
N PHE A 164 -4.24 -3.41 28.88
CA PHE A 164 -5.37 -3.19 27.97
C PHE A 164 -5.28 -1.82 27.29
N GLN A 165 -4.98 -0.74 28.02
CA GLN A 165 -4.82 0.59 27.44
C GLN A 165 -3.65 0.67 26.45
N LYS A 166 -2.49 0.08 26.79
CA LYS A 166 -1.30 0.05 25.92
C LYS A 166 -1.55 -0.74 24.64
N CYS A 167 -2.32 -1.83 24.72
CA CYS A 167 -2.67 -2.66 23.58
C CYS A 167 -3.45 -1.88 22.50
N LYS A 168 -4.31 -0.93 22.89
CA LYS A 168 -5.00 -0.05 21.91
C LYS A 168 -4.01 0.76 21.06
N ALA A 169 -3.00 1.36 21.66
CA ALA A 169 -1.98 2.10 20.91
C ALA A 169 -1.13 1.16 20.05
N ALA A 170 -0.74 0.00 20.58
CA ALA A 170 0.04 -0.99 19.85
C ALA A 170 -0.70 -1.52 18.60
N THR A 171 -1.97 -1.91 18.75
CA THR A 171 -2.79 -2.38 17.62
C THR A 171 -3.00 -1.31 16.55
N ALA A 172 -3.10 -0.02 16.92
CA ALA A 172 -3.15 1.07 15.96
C ALA A 172 -1.82 1.26 15.21
N THR A 173 -0.68 1.09 15.88
CA THR A 173 0.64 1.11 15.23
C THR A 173 0.78 -0.04 14.23
N ILE A 174 0.41 -1.26 14.63
CA ILE A 174 0.40 -2.44 13.74
C ILE A 174 -0.47 -2.16 12.52
N ASP A 175 -1.70 -1.68 12.72
CA ASP A 175 -2.64 -1.40 11.62
C ASP A 175 -2.04 -0.45 10.59
N ARG A 176 -1.45 0.68 11.03
CA ARG A 176 -0.88 1.66 10.10
C ARG A 176 0.34 1.12 9.35
N ILE A 177 1.21 0.33 10.00
CA ILE A 177 2.37 -0.28 9.33
C ILE A 177 1.93 -1.31 8.30
N VAL A 178 0.92 -2.12 8.62
CA VAL A 178 0.43 -3.16 7.70
C VAL A 178 -0.40 -2.56 6.57
N ASP A 179 -1.11 -1.45 6.81
CA ASP A 179 -1.79 -0.70 5.76
C ASP A 179 -0.78 -0.16 4.74
N LEU A 180 0.35 0.38 5.21
CA LEU A 180 1.46 0.75 4.35
C LEU A 180 2.05 -0.46 3.61
N ALA A 181 2.28 -1.57 4.29
CA ALA A 181 2.79 -2.79 3.64
C ALA A 181 1.81 -3.30 2.56
N GLY A 182 0.51 -3.18 2.81
CA GLY A 182 -0.56 -3.52 1.87
C GLY A 182 -0.50 -2.74 0.56
N GLU A 183 0.12 -1.54 0.54
CA GLU A 183 0.40 -0.79 -0.68
C GLU A 183 1.30 -1.54 -1.67
N PHE A 184 2.15 -2.44 -1.16
CA PHE A 184 3.02 -3.30 -1.95
C PHE A 184 2.36 -4.63 -2.37
N GLY A 185 1.14 -4.89 -1.87
CA GLY A 185 0.39 -6.11 -2.14
C GLY A 185 -0.24 -6.15 -3.53
N VAL A 186 -1.06 -7.17 -3.79
CA VAL A 186 -1.62 -7.45 -5.12
C VAL A 186 -2.54 -6.33 -5.64
N VAL A 187 -3.18 -5.58 -4.74
CA VAL A 187 -4.19 -4.56 -5.07
C VAL A 187 -3.82 -3.16 -4.57
N GLY A 188 -2.58 -2.96 -4.11
CA GLY A 188 -2.11 -1.66 -3.61
C GLY A 188 -1.82 -0.65 -4.73
N HIS A 189 -1.46 0.59 -4.36
CA HIS A 189 -1.05 1.61 -5.33
C HIS A 189 0.31 1.31 -5.96
N TRP A 190 1.14 0.52 -5.27
CA TRP A 190 2.47 0.11 -5.68
C TRP A 190 2.58 -1.41 -5.75
N PRO A 191 1.80 -2.10 -6.60
CA PRO A 191 1.70 -3.55 -6.53
C PRO A 191 3.02 -4.21 -6.91
N LEU A 192 3.69 -4.81 -5.91
CA LEU A 192 4.95 -5.53 -6.09
C LEU A 192 4.74 -7.05 -6.13
N ILE A 193 3.53 -7.51 -5.86
CA ILE A 193 3.16 -8.92 -5.86
C ILE A 193 2.18 -9.15 -7.01
N ALA A 194 2.57 -10.01 -7.96
CA ALA A 194 1.71 -10.35 -9.07
C ALA A 194 0.46 -11.09 -8.58
N LYS A 195 -0.70 -10.76 -9.17
CA LYS A 195 -1.92 -11.55 -8.96
C LYS A 195 -1.70 -12.93 -9.58
N PRO A 196 -1.94 -14.03 -8.85
CA PRO A 196 -1.90 -15.36 -9.45
C PRO A 196 -3.00 -15.45 -10.53
N GLU A 197 -2.62 -15.76 -11.77
CA GLU A 197 -3.54 -15.89 -12.91
C GLU A 197 -4.64 -16.94 -12.65
N ALA A 198 -4.35 -17.93 -11.80
CA ALA A 198 -5.29 -18.97 -11.37
C ALA A 198 -6.42 -18.48 -10.44
N ALA A 199 -6.32 -17.25 -9.90
CA ALA A 199 -7.43 -16.57 -9.27
C ALA A 199 -8.39 -16.06 -10.36
N LEU A 200 -9.22 -16.99 -10.82
CA LEU A 200 -10.24 -16.94 -11.85
C LEU A 200 -10.74 -15.53 -12.23
N VAL A 201 -10.89 -15.34 -13.53
CA VAL A 201 -11.69 -14.26 -14.12
C VAL A 201 -13.06 -14.22 -13.42
N GLY A 202 -13.31 -13.18 -12.63
CA GLY A 202 -14.60 -12.93 -11.96
C GLY A 202 -14.60 -13.02 -10.43
N ASP A 203 -13.67 -13.75 -9.81
CA ASP A 203 -13.66 -13.90 -8.34
C ASP A 203 -12.69 -12.93 -7.67
N PRO A 204 -13.14 -12.20 -6.61
CA PRO A 204 -12.22 -11.43 -5.79
C PRO A 204 -11.23 -12.38 -5.11
N LEU A 205 -9.96 -11.95 -5.04
CA LEU A 205 -8.96 -12.71 -4.29
C LEU A 205 -9.45 -12.88 -2.84
N PRO A 206 -9.58 -14.11 -2.34
CA PRO A 206 -9.93 -14.34 -0.95
C PRO A 206 -8.74 -14.06 -0.01
N ILE A 207 -7.64 -13.53 -0.54
CA ILE A 207 -6.46 -13.18 0.23
C ILE A 207 -6.37 -11.66 0.35
N SER A 208 -6.33 -11.15 1.58
CA SER A 208 -6.16 -9.72 1.81
C SER A 208 -4.70 -9.33 1.58
N ALA A 209 -4.45 -8.12 1.06
CA ALA A 209 -3.07 -7.62 0.94
C ALA A 209 -2.37 -7.55 2.31
N LYS A 210 -3.11 -7.22 3.37
CA LYS A 210 -2.60 -7.07 4.74
C LYS A 210 -2.06 -8.39 5.30
N SER A 211 -2.82 -9.46 5.16
CA SER A 211 -2.43 -10.81 5.60
C SER A 211 -1.23 -11.39 4.84
N LEU A 212 -0.89 -10.86 3.65
CA LEU A 212 0.35 -11.27 2.98
C LEU A 212 1.60 -10.77 3.71
N PHE A 213 1.48 -9.62 4.38
CA PHE A 213 2.60 -8.96 5.07
C PHE A 213 2.62 -9.22 6.57
N THR A 214 1.60 -9.87 7.13
CA THR A 214 1.57 -10.26 8.53
C THR A 214 1.42 -11.76 8.66
N HIS A 215 2.35 -12.38 9.38
CA HIS A 215 2.24 -13.79 9.73
C HIS A 215 1.96 -13.93 11.23
N ASP A 216 1.01 -14.79 11.56
CA ASP A 216 0.81 -15.32 12.91
C ASP A 216 1.81 -16.46 13.12
N ALA A 217 2.53 -16.47 14.26
CA ALA A 217 3.42 -17.57 14.62
C ALA A 217 2.66 -18.89 14.90
N ALA A 218 1.34 -18.84 15.09
CA ALA A 218 0.47 -20.01 15.14
C ALA A 218 0.26 -20.61 13.73
N PRO A 219 -0.15 -21.89 13.60
CA PRO A 219 -0.34 -22.54 12.30
C PRO A 219 -1.58 -22.06 11.52
N ALA A 220 -1.95 -20.78 11.64
CA ALA A 220 -3.06 -20.19 10.90
C ALA A 220 -2.74 -20.17 9.40
N SER A 221 -3.71 -20.55 8.57
CA SER A 221 -3.57 -20.44 7.12
C SER A 221 -3.74 -18.99 6.68
N LEU A 222 -3.12 -18.63 5.56
CA LEU A 222 -3.28 -17.31 4.94
C LEU A 222 -4.76 -16.94 4.68
N GLU A 223 -5.60 -17.95 4.42
CA GLU A 223 -7.05 -17.78 4.27
C GLU A 223 -7.72 -17.40 5.58
N GLN A 224 -7.33 -18.03 6.69
CA GLN A 224 -7.87 -17.72 8.02
C GLN A 224 -7.51 -16.28 8.41
N ASP A 225 -6.27 -15.86 8.21
CA ASP A 225 -5.86 -14.47 8.48
C ASP A 225 -6.63 -13.50 7.59
N SER A 226 -6.73 -13.80 6.29
CA SER A 226 -7.53 -12.99 5.35
C SER A 226 -9.00 -12.91 5.75
N GLN A 227 -9.57 -13.99 6.29
CA GLN A 227 -10.95 -14.01 6.78
C GLN A 227 -11.10 -13.10 8.01
N ARG A 228 -10.17 -13.14 8.98
CA ARG A 228 -10.16 -12.22 10.13
C ARG A 228 -10.17 -10.75 9.68
N HIS A 229 -9.40 -10.40 8.64
CA HIS A 229 -9.41 -9.06 8.06
C HIS A 229 -10.77 -8.67 7.46
N ARG A 230 -11.41 -9.58 6.74
CA ARG A 230 -12.73 -9.37 6.15
C ARG A 230 -13.80 -9.24 7.22
N ASP A 231 -13.84 -10.13 8.18
CA ASP A 231 -14.83 -10.13 9.26
C ASP A 231 -14.76 -8.82 10.05
N PHE A 232 -13.55 -8.36 10.37
CA PHE A 232 -13.37 -7.05 10.98
C PHE A 232 -13.91 -5.91 10.11
N THR A 233 -13.56 -5.91 8.82
CA THR A 233 -14.00 -4.86 7.88
C THR A 233 -15.52 -4.86 7.72
N GLN A 234 -16.13 -6.04 7.61
CA GLN A 234 -17.58 -6.20 7.51
C GLN A 234 -18.28 -5.80 8.82
N ALA A 235 -17.73 -6.14 9.98
CA ALA A 235 -18.25 -5.71 11.28
C ALA A 235 -18.22 -4.18 11.44
N VAL A 236 -17.13 -3.53 11.02
CA VAL A 236 -17.04 -2.06 11.01
C VAL A 236 -18.03 -1.44 10.02
N ALA A 237 -18.22 -2.04 8.83
CA ALA A 237 -19.11 -1.54 7.80
C ALA A 237 -20.60 -1.69 8.18
N SER A 238 -20.99 -2.85 8.72
CA SER A 238 -22.37 -3.14 9.13
C SER A 238 -22.83 -2.26 10.29
N GLN A 239 -21.91 -1.78 11.12
CA GLN A 239 -22.22 -0.87 12.23
C GLN A 239 -22.31 0.61 11.84
N ARG A 240 -22.03 0.98 10.59
CA ARG A 240 -22.37 2.32 10.10
C ARG A 240 -23.89 2.56 10.08
N SER A 241 -24.73 1.52 10.17
CA SER A 241 -26.18 1.64 10.36
C SER A 241 -26.64 1.54 11.82
N ILE A 242 -25.83 1.01 12.75
CA ILE A 242 -26.14 0.89 14.19
C ILE A 242 -24.87 1.21 15.02
N GLN A 243 -24.78 2.46 15.51
CA GLN A 243 -23.79 3.03 16.43
C GLN A 243 -22.35 2.43 16.47
N PRO A 244 -21.37 3.07 15.80
CA PRO A 244 -19.96 2.62 15.70
C PRO A 244 -19.14 2.60 17.01
N ARG A 245 -19.71 2.92 18.17
CA ARG A 245 -18.93 3.27 19.38
C ARG A 245 -18.47 2.08 20.22
N HIS A 246 -18.83 0.84 19.85
CA HIS A 246 -18.69 -0.32 20.75
C HIS A 246 -17.85 -1.48 20.23
N LEU A 247 -17.27 -1.41 19.03
CA LEU A 247 -16.13 -2.29 18.68
C LEU A 247 -14.88 -1.77 19.39
N GLY A 248 -14.85 -1.92 20.72
CA GLY A 248 -13.66 -1.68 21.51
C GLY A 248 -12.49 -2.52 21.00
N MET A 249 -11.30 -2.26 21.53
CA MET A 249 -10.05 -2.94 21.16
C MET A 249 -10.17 -4.49 21.15
N ARG A 250 -11.12 -5.07 21.90
CA ARG A 250 -11.47 -6.50 21.92
C ARG A 250 -11.78 -7.13 20.56
N PHE A 251 -12.18 -6.34 19.57
CA PHE A 251 -12.47 -6.83 18.22
C PHE A 251 -11.33 -6.55 17.24
N SER A 252 -10.18 -6.08 17.71
CA SER A 252 -9.05 -5.82 16.81
C SER A 252 -8.55 -7.14 16.20
N ARG A 253 -8.46 -7.17 14.87
CA ARG A 253 -7.84 -8.25 14.09
C ARG A 253 -6.39 -8.55 14.49
N TRP A 254 -5.76 -7.63 15.22
CA TRP A 254 -4.37 -7.74 15.67
C TRP A 254 -4.22 -8.38 17.03
N LEU A 255 -5.30 -8.82 17.69
CA LEU A 255 -5.24 -9.54 18.98
C LEU A 255 -4.82 -10.99 18.80
N VAL A 256 -3.62 -11.18 18.26
CA VAL A 256 -3.03 -12.46 17.92
C VAL A 256 -1.60 -12.47 18.46
N PRO A 257 -1.16 -13.55 19.13
CA PRO A 257 0.21 -13.63 19.64
C PRO A 257 1.21 -13.81 18.50
N GLY A 258 2.44 -13.30 18.68
CA GLY A 258 3.55 -13.62 17.77
C GLY A 258 3.39 -13.09 16.34
N LEU A 259 2.74 -11.94 16.17
CA LEU A 259 2.69 -11.27 14.87
C LEU A 259 4.09 -10.89 14.37
N GLU A 260 4.34 -11.18 13.10
CA GLU A 260 5.58 -10.82 12.40
C GLU A 260 5.26 -10.05 11.11
N LEU A 261 6.01 -8.97 10.87
CA LEU A 261 5.98 -8.24 9.59
C LEU A 261 6.91 -8.93 8.60
N VAL A 262 6.43 -9.40 7.45
CA VAL A 262 7.30 -10.12 6.49
C VAL A 262 7.80 -9.21 5.35
N SER A 263 8.86 -9.63 4.68
CA SER A 263 9.38 -8.96 3.48
C SER A 263 8.45 -9.15 2.28
N VAL A 264 8.61 -8.34 1.23
CA VAL A 264 7.92 -8.51 -0.06
C VAL A 264 8.22 -9.89 -0.65
N ALA A 265 9.48 -10.35 -0.56
CA ALA A 265 9.87 -11.68 -1.04
C ALA A 265 9.11 -12.80 -0.32
N LYS A 266 9.00 -12.73 1.02
CA LYS A 266 8.26 -13.73 1.79
C LYS A 266 6.75 -13.61 1.57
N ALA A 267 6.21 -12.41 1.41
CA ALA A 267 4.81 -12.20 1.05
C ALA A 267 4.45 -12.81 -0.31
N ARG A 268 5.34 -12.67 -1.33
CA ARG A 268 5.20 -13.36 -2.62
C ARG A 268 5.19 -14.87 -2.46
N GLU A 269 6.11 -15.38 -1.64
CA GLU A 269 6.21 -16.82 -1.38
C GLU A 269 4.96 -17.37 -0.69
N ASN A 270 4.45 -16.67 0.32
CA ASN A 270 3.21 -17.03 1.00
C ASN A 270 2.02 -17.07 0.02
N LEU A 271 1.94 -16.12 -0.91
CA LEU A 271 0.89 -16.12 -1.94
C LEU A 271 1.06 -17.28 -2.93
N ARG A 272 2.30 -17.59 -3.32
CA ARG A 272 2.62 -18.74 -4.18
C ARG A 272 2.19 -20.05 -3.53
N GLU A 273 2.61 -20.29 -2.30
CA GLU A 273 2.27 -21.49 -1.53
C GLU A 273 0.75 -21.66 -1.42
N TRP A 274 0.02 -20.58 -1.10
CA TRP A 274 -1.44 -20.60 -1.07
C TRP A 274 -2.04 -20.94 -2.45
N ALA A 275 -1.55 -20.31 -3.52
CA ALA A 275 -2.05 -20.54 -4.87
C ALA A 275 -1.85 -22.00 -5.33
N GLU A 276 -0.72 -22.60 -4.98
CA GLU A 276 -0.41 -24.01 -5.26
C GLU A 276 -1.33 -24.95 -4.47
N GLN A 277 -1.50 -24.73 -3.17
CA GLN A 277 -2.43 -25.51 -2.34
C GLN A 277 -3.87 -25.45 -2.88
N ARG A 278 -4.32 -24.27 -3.33
CA ARG A 278 -5.67 -24.10 -3.88
C ARG A 278 -5.83 -24.77 -5.24
N TRP A 279 -4.79 -24.71 -6.09
CA TRP A 279 -4.75 -25.40 -7.37
C TRP A 279 -4.86 -26.91 -7.19
N ASP A 280 -4.05 -27.47 -6.29
CA ASP A 280 -4.06 -28.90 -5.99
C ASP A 280 -5.42 -29.36 -5.45
N SER A 281 -6.02 -28.58 -4.55
CA SER A 281 -7.35 -28.85 -4.01
C SER A 281 -8.42 -28.90 -5.11
N ARG A 282 -8.41 -27.95 -6.06
CA ARG A 282 -9.34 -27.94 -7.20
C ARG A 282 -9.13 -29.13 -8.14
N ASN A 283 -7.88 -29.51 -8.40
CA ASN A 283 -7.60 -30.69 -9.22
C ASN A 283 -8.12 -31.95 -8.56
N VAL A 284 -7.89 -32.11 -7.25
CA VAL A 284 -8.45 -33.23 -6.48
C VAL A 284 -9.98 -33.23 -6.53
N ASP A 285 -10.62 -32.07 -6.36
CA ASP A 285 -12.09 -31.97 -6.41
C ASP A 285 -12.64 -32.26 -7.80
N SER A 286 -11.98 -31.80 -8.87
CA SER A 286 -12.36 -32.11 -10.25
C SER A 286 -12.17 -33.59 -10.58
N VAL A 287 -11.11 -34.23 -10.08
CA VAL A 287 -10.90 -35.68 -10.21
C VAL A 287 -11.97 -36.44 -9.43
N LYS A 288 -12.27 -36.05 -8.19
CA LYS A 288 -13.36 -36.63 -7.40
C LYS A 288 -14.71 -36.46 -8.09
N ALA A 289 -15.01 -35.30 -8.66
CA ALA A 289 -16.24 -35.04 -9.41
C ALA A 289 -16.34 -35.92 -10.66
N ARG A 290 -15.23 -36.10 -11.40
CA ARG A 290 -15.15 -37.02 -12.55
C ARG A 290 -15.28 -38.49 -12.12
N MET A 291 -14.75 -38.86 -10.97
CA MET A 291 -14.92 -40.20 -10.41
C MET A 291 -16.36 -40.45 -9.90
N ALA A 292 -17.01 -39.41 -9.37
CA ALA A 292 -18.38 -39.46 -8.87
C ALA A 292 -19.43 -39.42 -10.00
N ASN A 293 -19.11 -38.76 -11.12
CA ASN A 293 -19.93 -38.74 -12.31
C ASN A 293 -19.06 -38.70 -13.58
N PRO A 294 -18.66 -39.87 -14.12
CA PRO A 294 -17.79 -39.96 -15.28
C PRO A 294 -18.42 -39.40 -16.58
N TYR A 295 -19.73 -39.19 -16.60
CA TYR A 295 -20.47 -38.67 -17.76
C TYR A 295 -20.68 -37.15 -17.75
N ALA A 296 -20.40 -36.45 -16.65
CA ALA A 296 -20.54 -34.98 -16.57
C ALA A 296 -19.47 -34.22 -17.38
N ALA A 297 -18.41 -34.88 -17.86
CA ALA A 297 -17.31 -34.25 -18.57
C ALA A 297 -17.61 -33.98 -20.07
N GLU A 298 -18.60 -34.65 -20.67
CA GLU A 298 -18.90 -34.51 -22.11
C GLU A 298 -19.75 -33.28 -22.45
N GLU A 299 -20.48 -32.73 -21.47
CA GLU A 299 -21.32 -31.54 -21.69
C GLU A 299 -20.53 -30.21 -21.68
N LEU A 300 -19.36 -30.15 -21.02
CA LEU A 300 -18.57 -28.91 -20.91
C LEU A 300 -17.63 -28.65 -22.10
N THR A 301 -17.29 -29.65 -22.90
CA THR A 301 -16.46 -29.48 -24.11
C THR A 301 -17.25 -29.14 -25.37
N THR A 302 -18.57 -29.30 -25.36
CA THR A 302 -19.41 -29.05 -26.55
C THR A 302 -19.93 -27.61 -26.65
N GLU A 303 -20.00 -26.85 -25.55
CA GLU A 303 -20.39 -25.43 -25.59
C GLU A 303 -19.26 -24.48 -26.04
N THR A 304 -17.98 -24.83 -25.88
CA THR A 304 -16.87 -23.97 -26.33
C THR A 304 -16.56 -24.06 -27.84
N GLN A 305 -17.23 -24.94 -28.58
CA GLN A 305 -17.11 -25.01 -30.05
C GLN A 305 -18.28 -24.35 -30.81
N LYS A 306 -19.23 -23.71 -30.09
CA LYS A 306 -20.30 -22.90 -30.70
C LYS A 306 -20.44 -21.57 -29.95
N GLY A 307 -19.47 -20.69 -30.13
CA GLY A 307 -19.50 -19.31 -29.64
C GLY A 307 -18.36 -18.50 -30.21
#